data_AF-A0A815E9M8-F1
#
_entry.id   AF-A0A815E9M8-F1
#
_cell.length_a   1.000
_cell.length_b   1.000
_cell.length_c   1.000
_cell.angle_alpha   90.00
_cell.angle_beta   90.00
_cell.angle_gamma   90.00
#
_symmetry.space_group_name_H-M   'P 1'
#
loop_
_entity.id
_entity.type
_entity.pdbx_description
1 polymer ?
#
loop_
_entity_poly.entity_id
_entity_poly.type
_entity_poly.pdbx_seq_one_letter_code
_entity_poly.pdbx_strand_id
1 'polypeptide(L)'
;MVQMRKDDKNKQWLVRREEVEVSQYLREERFCFPEKPKAAKSFGDIQENGSEFIREWWKRNKAIAENNKEEWQKIVEQACKGILKEGKLLNQEFEAQLLAAQLLTVKDKSVEEIYCSCIRLYTAESFLYKLVNSTLRNEDWSKVDTLGAYCCLLNRHLWKSRNKQELILYRGCTLTTELFEEYKEAIGKWIKWLGFSSTSKSRQQAEQFGNTLFIIHISRSYLASWQSDISSFSHYPFEQEVLLMAGHSFYVKQVERDPESQKYLIYLAL
;
A
#
# COMPACT_ATOMS: atom_id res chain seq x y z
N MET A 1 -48.53 -30.02 -9.70
CA MET A 1 -48.38 -28.96 -8.69
C MET A 1 -47.79 -29.62 -7.45
N VAL A 2 -46.48 -29.51 -7.25
CA VAL A 2 -45.79 -30.21 -6.15
C VAL A 2 -45.65 -29.24 -4.99
N GLN A 3 -46.43 -29.43 -3.93
CA GLN A 3 -46.36 -28.61 -2.73
C GLN A 3 -45.25 -29.17 -1.83
N MET A 4 -44.12 -28.47 -1.78
CA MET A 4 -42.96 -28.90 -0.99
C MET A 4 -43.08 -28.43 0.47
N ARG A 5 -42.82 -29.34 1.42
CA ARG A 5 -42.83 -29.06 2.87
C ARG A 5 -41.64 -28.18 3.28
N LYS A 6 -41.86 -27.25 4.21
CA LYS A 6 -40.85 -26.28 4.67
C LYS A 6 -39.69 -26.90 5.45
N ASP A 7 -39.86 -28.10 6.00
CA ASP A 7 -39.03 -28.59 7.13
C ASP A 7 -38.06 -29.72 6.77
N ASP A 8 -37.73 -29.89 5.49
CA ASP A 8 -36.80 -30.95 5.05
C ASP A 8 -35.33 -30.62 5.42
N LYS A 9 -34.77 -31.42 6.33
CA LYS A 9 -33.39 -31.30 6.82
C LYS A 9 -32.33 -31.79 5.83
N ASN A 10 -32.73 -32.46 4.74
CA ASN A 10 -31.85 -32.92 3.67
C ASN A 10 -31.80 -31.95 2.48
N LYS A 11 -32.26 -30.70 2.64
CA LYS A 11 -32.12 -29.64 1.64
C LYS A 11 -30.64 -29.37 1.33
N GLN A 12 -30.15 -29.91 0.22
CA GLN A 12 -29.01 -29.31 -0.47
C GLN A 12 -29.51 -28.04 -1.17
N TRP A 13 -29.02 -26.89 -0.71
CA TRP A 13 -29.23 -25.63 -1.42
C TRP A 13 -28.58 -25.76 -2.80
N LEU A 14 -29.32 -25.39 -3.85
CA LEU A 14 -28.75 -25.26 -5.18
C LEU A 14 -27.67 -24.18 -5.10
N VAL A 15 -26.40 -24.59 -5.11
CA VAL A 15 -25.27 -23.66 -5.20
C VAL A 15 -25.29 -23.10 -6.62
N ARG A 16 -25.93 -21.94 -6.80
CA ARG A 16 -25.70 -21.11 -7.98
C ARG A 16 -24.26 -20.61 -7.88
N ARG A 17 -23.40 -21.15 -8.75
CA ARG A 17 -22.13 -20.49 -9.07
C ARG A 17 -22.48 -19.37 -10.03
N GLU A 18 -22.73 -18.18 -9.48
CA GLU A 18 -22.72 -16.98 -10.30
C GLU A 18 -21.27 -16.76 -10.74
N GLU A 19 -21.05 -16.39 -12.01
CA GLU A 19 -19.77 -15.88 -12.45
C GLU A 19 -19.53 -14.59 -11.67
N VAL A 20 -18.71 -14.67 -10.62
CA VAL A 20 -18.40 -13.50 -9.82
C VAL A 20 -17.53 -12.59 -10.67
N GLU A 21 -18.07 -11.43 -11.00
CA GLU A 21 -17.36 -10.43 -11.78
C GLU A 21 -16.10 -9.99 -10.99
N VAL A 22 -14.91 -10.16 -11.58
CA VAL A 22 -13.62 -9.90 -10.92
C VAL A 22 -13.50 -8.45 -10.40
N SER A 23 -14.28 -7.54 -11.00
CA SER A 23 -14.45 -6.14 -10.58
C SER A 23 -14.83 -5.99 -9.09
N GLN A 24 -15.53 -6.95 -8.50
CA GLN A 24 -15.94 -6.93 -7.09
C GLN A 24 -14.78 -7.18 -6.10
N TYR A 25 -13.60 -7.57 -6.59
CA TYR A 25 -12.40 -7.86 -5.79
C TYR A 25 -11.27 -6.84 -6.00
N LEU A 26 -11.59 -5.67 -6.53
CA LEU A 26 -10.62 -4.68 -6.96
C LEU A 26 -10.84 -3.37 -6.18
N ARG A 27 -9.84 -2.95 -5.40
CA ARG A 27 -9.99 -1.80 -4.49
C ARG A 27 -9.59 -0.48 -5.13
N GLU A 28 -10.56 0.21 -5.69
CA GLU A 28 -10.34 1.50 -6.34
C GLU A 28 -9.67 2.55 -5.42
N GLU A 29 -10.08 2.63 -4.15
CA GLU A 29 -9.61 3.67 -3.22
C GLU A 29 -8.11 3.61 -2.90
N ARG A 30 -7.43 2.47 -3.14
CA ARG A 30 -5.98 2.33 -2.92
C ARG A 30 -5.14 2.88 -4.03
N PHE A 31 -5.71 2.84 -5.21
CA PHE A 31 -5.12 3.28 -6.44
C PHE A 31 -5.31 4.80 -6.57
N CYS A 32 -6.36 5.39 -5.99
CA CYS A 32 -6.63 6.83 -6.06
C CYS A 32 -5.87 7.72 -5.06
N PHE A 33 -5.62 8.97 -5.49
CA PHE A 33 -5.17 10.08 -4.64
C PHE A 33 -6.33 11.09 -4.52
N PRO A 34 -7.22 10.97 -3.52
CA PRO A 34 -8.33 11.92 -3.40
C PRO A 34 -7.86 13.31 -2.95
N GLU A 35 -6.65 13.45 -2.42
CA GLU A 35 -6.15 14.71 -1.87
C GLU A 35 -4.80 15.08 -2.49
N LYS A 36 -4.65 16.36 -2.86
CA LYS A 36 -3.35 16.97 -3.13
C LYS A 36 -2.51 16.87 -1.86
N PRO A 37 -1.33 16.22 -1.88
CA PRO A 37 -0.44 16.23 -0.73
C PRO A 37 -0.19 17.69 -0.31
N LYS A 38 -0.36 18.01 0.97
CA LYS A 38 -0.07 19.37 1.46
C LYS A 38 1.40 19.76 1.28
N ALA A 39 2.29 18.78 1.11
CA ALA A 39 3.72 19.00 0.99
C ALA A 39 4.14 19.22 -0.48
N ALA A 40 4.76 20.37 -0.74
CA ALA A 40 5.49 20.69 -1.97
C ALA A 40 6.66 19.73 -2.27
N LYS A 41 6.92 18.74 -1.40
CA LYS A 41 8.05 17.80 -1.50
C LYS A 41 7.83 16.61 -2.42
N SER A 42 6.64 16.46 -3.02
CA SER A 42 6.44 15.39 -4.02
C SER A 42 7.14 15.74 -5.36
N PHE A 43 7.35 17.03 -5.62
CA PHE A 43 7.97 17.54 -6.85
C PHE A 43 9.14 18.45 -6.47
N GLY A 44 10.32 18.25 -7.05
CA GLY A 44 11.50 19.04 -6.68
C GLY A 44 12.85 18.40 -6.98
N ASP A 45 12.92 17.54 -7.99
CA ASP A 45 14.12 16.82 -8.41
C ASP A 45 14.79 16.00 -7.29
N ILE A 46 13.97 15.24 -6.56
CA ILE A 46 14.42 14.53 -5.35
C ILE A 46 14.81 13.09 -5.69
N GLN A 47 16.10 12.79 -5.64
CA GLN A 47 16.63 11.44 -5.92
C GLN A 47 16.71 10.52 -4.70
N GLU A 48 16.70 11.09 -3.50
CA GLU A 48 16.84 10.30 -2.27
C GLU A 48 15.61 9.45 -2.01
N ASN A 49 15.80 8.14 -1.84
CA ASN A 49 14.72 7.23 -1.52
C ASN A 49 14.53 7.05 -0.01
N GLY A 50 13.30 6.67 0.36
CA GLY A 50 12.92 6.31 1.71
C GLY A 50 12.26 7.45 2.48
N SER A 51 11.33 7.08 3.35
CA SER A 51 10.53 8.02 4.15
C SER A 51 11.29 8.58 5.35
N GLU A 52 11.39 9.91 5.45
CA GLU A 52 11.93 10.61 6.63
C GLU A 52 11.11 10.32 7.90
N PHE A 53 9.80 10.14 7.77
CA PHE A 53 8.92 9.74 8.88
C PHE A 53 9.35 8.41 9.50
N ILE A 54 9.67 7.41 8.65
CA ILE A 54 10.13 6.09 9.11
C ILE A 54 11.55 6.19 9.67
N ARG A 55 12.44 6.98 9.05
CA ARG A 55 13.80 7.22 9.55
C ARG A 55 13.78 7.88 10.93
N GLU A 56 12.88 8.82 11.15
CA GLU A 56 12.75 9.53 12.42
C GLU A 56 12.31 8.58 13.55
N TRP A 57 11.29 7.74 13.30
CA TRP A 57 10.91 6.71 14.27
C TRP A 57 12.09 5.78 14.58
N TRP A 58 12.84 5.35 13.55
CA TRP A 58 14.02 4.49 13.73
C TRP A 58 15.11 5.16 14.57
N LYS A 59 15.40 6.45 14.34
CA LYS A 59 16.38 7.21 15.14
C LYS A 59 15.98 7.23 16.62
N ARG A 60 14.71 7.48 16.93
CA ARG A 60 14.17 7.50 18.30
C ARG A 60 14.18 6.14 18.96
N ASN A 61 14.03 5.07 18.19
CA ASN A 61 13.89 3.69 18.67
C ASN A 61 15.07 2.80 18.30
N LYS A 62 16.25 3.38 18.05
CA LYS A 62 17.44 2.69 17.55
C LYS A 62 17.82 1.47 18.41
N ALA A 63 17.69 1.60 19.73
CA ALA A 63 17.97 0.51 20.68
C ALA A 63 17.01 -0.68 20.57
N ILE A 64 15.86 -0.54 19.92
CA ILE A 64 14.87 -1.61 19.65
C ILE A 64 15.02 -2.13 18.22
N ALA A 65 15.89 -1.52 17.41
CA ALA A 65 15.91 -1.71 15.97
C ALA A 65 17.17 -2.46 15.49
N GLU A 66 18.15 -2.67 16.39
CA GLU A 66 19.52 -3.03 16.04
C GLU A 66 19.95 -4.49 16.29
N ASN A 67 19.21 -5.35 17.04
CA ASN A 67 19.26 -6.84 17.00
C ASN A 67 18.60 -7.51 18.22
N ASN A 68 17.51 -8.28 18.03
CA ASN A 68 17.23 -9.67 18.50
C ASN A 68 15.74 -10.03 18.25
N LYS A 69 15.31 -11.29 18.47
CA LYS A 69 13.88 -11.69 18.40
C LYS A 69 13.00 -10.89 19.39
N GLU A 70 13.52 -10.61 20.59
CA GLU A 70 12.84 -9.87 21.65
C GLU A 70 12.53 -8.41 21.27
N GLU A 71 13.27 -7.86 20.31
CA GLU A 71 13.07 -6.50 19.81
C GLU A 71 11.88 -6.40 18.86
N TRP A 72 11.70 -7.37 17.96
CA TRP A 72 10.54 -7.39 17.04
C TRP A 72 9.21 -7.48 17.79
N GLN A 73 9.17 -8.20 18.91
CA GLN A 73 8.02 -8.27 19.80
C GLN A 73 7.64 -6.87 20.33
N LYS A 74 8.64 -6.07 20.74
CA LYS A 74 8.43 -4.70 21.22
C LYS A 74 7.92 -3.79 20.11
N ILE A 75 8.43 -3.91 18.88
CA ILE A 75 7.94 -3.13 17.73
C ILE A 75 6.48 -3.50 17.42
N VAL A 76 6.15 -4.80 17.44
CA VAL A 76 4.77 -5.30 17.26
C VAL A 76 3.84 -4.71 18.33
N GLU A 77 4.24 -4.73 19.60
CA GLU A 77 3.45 -4.14 20.69
C GLU A 77 3.25 -2.63 20.52
N GLN A 78 4.29 -1.89 20.12
CA GLN A 78 4.17 -0.47 19.82
C GLN A 78 3.23 -0.21 18.65
N ALA A 79 3.34 -0.98 17.57
CA ALA A 79 2.43 -0.89 16.42
C ALA A 79 0.97 -1.15 16.85
N CYS A 80 0.72 -2.16 17.67
CA CYS A 80 -0.62 -2.45 18.20
C CYS A 80 -1.17 -1.29 19.05
N LYS A 81 -0.36 -0.74 19.97
CA LYS A 81 -0.75 0.43 20.79
C LYS A 81 -1.07 1.65 19.91
N GLY A 82 -0.28 1.87 18.87
CA GLY A 82 -0.49 2.91 17.88
C GLY A 82 -1.81 2.75 17.13
N ILE A 83 -2.06 1.56 16.57
CA ILE A 83 -3.32 1.21 15.87
C ILE A 83 -4.52 1.45 16.78
N LEU A 84 -4.47 1.00 18.04
CA LEU A 84 -5.55 1.19 19.01
C LEU A 84 -5.81 2.68 19.30
N LYS A 85 -4.74 3.46 19.50
CA LYS A 85 -4.85 4.89 19.79
C LYS A 85 -5.44 5.65 18.62
N GLU A 86 -4.95 5.43 17.40
CA GLU A 86 -5.47 6.10 16.21
C GLU A 86 -6.90 5.65 15.88
N GLY A 87 -7.20 4.36 16.04
CA GLY A 87 -8.54 3.83 15.91
C GLY A 87 -9.53 4.54 16.83
N LYS A 88 -9.16 4.75 18.10
CA LYS A 88 -9.94 5.54 19.04
C LYS A 88 -10.15 6.98 18.58
N LEU A 89 -9.09 7.66 18.12
CA LEU A 89 -9.19 9.03 17.63
C LEU A 89 -10.09 9.17 16.40
N LEU A 90 -10.20 8.13 15.58
CA LEU A 90 -11.02 8.08 14.37
C LEU A 90 -12.43 7.50 14.60
N ASN A 91 -12.81 7.17 15.83
CA ASN A 91 -14.05 6.44 16.16
C ASN A 91 -14.16 5.07 15.46
N GLN A 92 -13.02 4.40 15.25
CA GLN A 92 -12.86 3.06 14.66
C GLN A 92 -12.35 2.05 15.70
N GLU A 93 -12.75 2.20 16.96
CA GLU A 93 -12.21 1.41 18.10
C GLU A 93 -12.35 -0.11 17.90
N PHE A 94 -13.52 -0.57 17.44
CA PHE A 94 -13.77 -1.99 17.22
C PHE A 94 -12.86 -2.57 16.14
N GLU A 95 -12.76 -1.92 14.98
CA GLU A 95 -11.86 -2.34 13.90
C GLU A 95 -10.39 -2.32 14.38
N ALA A 96 -9.98 -1.29 15.12
CA ALA A 96 -8.64 -1.19 15.65
C ALA A 96 -8.29 -2.32 16.63
N GLN A 97 -9.24 -2.73 17.46
CA GLN A 97 -9.08 -3.89 18.34
C GLN A 97 -8.88 -5.18 17.53
N LEU A 98 -9.64 -5.39 16.46
CA LEU A 98 -9.49 -6.54 15.58
C LEU A 98 -8.11 -6.56 14.90
N LEU A 99 -7.69 -5.43 14.32
CA LEU A 99 -6.39 -5.31 13.64
C LEU A 99 -5.22 -5.53 14.62
N ALA A 100 -5.27 -4.89 15.79
CA ALA A 100 -4.25 -5.06 16.82
C ALA A 100 -4.20 -6.49 17.36
N ALA A 101 -5.35 -7.12 17.60
CA ALA A 101 -5.42 -8.51 18.03
C ALA A 101 -4.80 -9.45 17.01
N GLN A 102 -5.10 -9.26 15.71
CA GLN A 102 -4.50 -10.04 14.62
C GLN A 102 -2.97 -9.91 14.62
N LEU A 103 -2.44 -8.69 14.73
CA LEU A 103 -0.98 -8.48 14.76
C LEU A 103 -0.33 -9.09 16.02
N LEU A 104 -1.01 -9.06 17.17
CA LEU A 104 -0.48 -9.69 18.39
C LEU A 104 -0.39 -11.22 18.28
N THR A 105 -1.25 -11.87 17.48
CA THR A 105 -1.18 -13.35 17.31
C THR A 105 0.13 -13.84 16.69
N VAL A 106 0.86 -12.95 16.00
CA VAL A 106 2.16 -13.27 15.39
C VAL A 106 3.35 -12.71 16.17
N LYS A 107 3.13 -12.09 17.33
CA LYS A 107 4.18 -11.40 18.11
C LYS A 107 5.38 -12.31 18.40
N ASP A 108 5.12 -13.53 18.85
CA ASP A 108 6.16 -14.48 19.29
C ASP A 108 6.65 -15.42 18.17
N LYS A 109 6.17 -15.19 16.95
CA LYS A 109 6.44 -16.02 15.78
C LYS A 109 7.70 -15.57 15.03
N SER A 110 7.92 -16.11 13.84
CA SER A 110 9.03 -15.68 12.99
C SER A 110 8.82 -14.25 12.50
N VAL A 111 9.92 -13.60 12.13
CA VAL A 111 9.90 -12.24 11.56
C VAL A 111 9.11 -12.23 10.25
N GLU A 112 9.18 -13.32 9.48
CA GLU A 112 8.44 -13.52 8.24
C GLU A 112 6.93 -13.56 8.49
N GLU A 113 6.46 -14.25 9.54
CA GLU A 113 5.04 -14.27 9.92
C GLU A 113 4.55 -12.88 10.37
N ILE A 114 5.38 -12.13 11.10
CA ILE A 114 5.10 -10.73 11.47
C ILE A 114 4.89 -9.88 10.22
N TYR A 115 5.82 -9.97 9.26
CA TYR A 115 5.72 -9.22 8.01
C TYR A 115 4.48 -9.58 7.19
N CYS A 116 4.17 -10.88 7.07
CA CYS A 116 2.97 -11.34 6.39
C CYS A 116 1.70 -10.78 7.05
N SER A 117 1.66 -10.73 8.39
CA SER A 117 0.55 -10.12 9.11
C SER A 117 0.45 -8.61 8.85
N CYS A 118 1.57 -7.87 8.87
CA CYS A 118 1.57 -6.45 8.54
C CYS A 118 1.05 -6.18 7.13
N ILE A 119 1.44 -7.00 6.15
CA ILE A 119 0.94 -6.89 4.78
C ILE A 119 -0.57 -7.16 4.73
N ARG A 120 -1.05 -8.20 5.42
CA ARG A 120 -2.48 -8.51 5.52
C ARG A 120 -3.24 -7.32 6.08
N LEU A 121 -2.82 -6.75 7.21
CA LEU A 121 -3.47 -5.58 7.79
C LEU A 121 -3.39 -4.37 6.86
N TYR A 122 -2.23 -4.14 6.25
CA TYR A 122 -2.05 -3.06 5.29
C TYR A 122 -2.92 -3.26 4.07
N THR A 123 -3.29 -4.48 3.71
CA THR A 123 -4.17 -4.86 2.60
C THR A 123 -5.61 -5.14 3.02
N ALA A 124 -5.99 -4.90 4.27
CA ALA A 124 -7.40 -5.01 4.65
C ALA A 124 -8.17 -3.76 4.20
N GLU A 125 -9.47 -3.93 3.94
CA GLU A 125 -10.44 -2.85 3.74
C GLU A 125 -10.71 -2.14 5.07
N SER A 126 -9.72 -1.41 5.60
CA SER A 126 -9.75 -0.84 6.95
C SER A 126 -9.26 0.60 6.99
N PHE A 127 -9.47 1.29 8.12
CA PHE A 127 -8.94 2.64 8.31
C PHE A 127 -7.40 2.72 8.22
N LEU A 128 -6.70 1.62 8.53
CA LEU A 128 -5.26 1.65 8.79
C LEU A 128 -4.45 2.04 7.56
N TYR A 129 -4.74 1.47 6.39
CA TYR A 129 -3.99 1.81 5.18
C TYR A 129 -4.26 3.25 4.73
N LYS A 130 -5.51 3.71 4.87
CA LYS A 130 -5.92 5.09 4.53
C LYS A 130 -5.16 6.07 5.41
N LEU A 131 -5.15 5.81 6.71
CA LEU A 131 -4.47 6.63 7.71
C LEU A 131 -2.95 6.63 7.54
N VAL A 132 -2.33 5.46 7.33
CA VAL A 132 -0.88 5.36 7.10
C VAL A 132 -0.47 6.18 5.89
N ASN A 133 -1.17 6.01 4.75
CA ASN A 133 -0.81 6.73 3.54
C ASN A 133 -1.13 8.22 3.61
N SER A 134 -2.22 8.64 4.25
CA SER A 134 -2.49 10.06 4.46
C SER A 134 -1.47 10.71 5.39
N THR A 135 -1.08 10.04 6.47
CA THR A 135 -0.03 10.49 7.41
C THR A 135 1.29 10.71 6.68
N LEU A 136 1.72 9.74 5.87
CA LEU A 136 2.98 9.82 5.14
C LEU A 136 2.96 10.90 4.05
N ARG A 137 1.86 10.99 3.28
CA ARG A 137 1.71 12.00 2.21
C ARG A 137 1.64 13.42 2.74
N ASN A 138 1.03 13.62 3.90
CA ASN A 138 0.91 14.93 4.54
C ASN A 138 2.07 15.23 5.49
N GLU A 139 3.06 14.33 5.59
CA GLU A 139 4.16 14.41 6.55
C GLU A 139 3.66 14.76 7.96
N ASP A 140 2.62 14.08 8.43
CA ASP A 140 2.03 14.35 9.74
C ASP A 140 2.92 13.78 10.86
N TRP A 141 3.93 14.56 11.23
CA TRP A 141 4.92 14.23 12.26
C TRP A 141 4.32 13.96 13.64
N SER A 142 3.09 14.41 13.91
CA SER A 142 2.40 14.14 15.19
C SER A 142 2.11 12.65 15.40
N LYS A 143 2.10 11.86 14.31
CA LYS A 143 1.80 10.42 14.33
C LYS A 143 3.03 9.53 14.30
N VAL A 144 4.25 10.10 14.38
CA VAL A 144 5.48 9.29 14.41
C VAL A 144 5.43 8.28 15.55
N ASP A 145 4.98 8.70 16.73
CA ASP A 145 4.97 7.84 17.93
C ASP A 145 3.83 6.81 17.93
N THR A 146 2.83 6.95 17.04
CA THR A 146 1.71 6.01 16.92
C THR A 146 1.87 5.09 15.72
N LEU A 147 2.13 5.63 14.52
CA LEU A 147 2.19 4.86 13.29
C LEU A 147 3.62 4.46 12.88
N GLY A 148 4.65 5.09 13.45
CA GLY A 148 6.05 4.85 13.06
C GLY A 148 6.48 3.39 13.19
N ALA A 149 6.10 2.71 14.28
CA ALA A 149 6.39 1.30 14.50
C ALA A 149 5.76 0.40 13.43
N TYR A 150 4.49 0.65 13.09
CA TYR A 150 3.78 -0.10 12.05
C TYR A 150 4.40 0.12 10.67
N CYS A 151 4.66 1.38 10.31
CA CYS A 151 5.34 1.72 9.05
C CYS A 151 6.72 1.10 8.96
N CYS A 152 7.45 1.02 10.08
CA CYS A 152 8.75 0.36 10.16
C CYS A 152 8.65 -1.15 9.84
N LEU A 153 7.70 -1.86 10.47
CA LEU A 153 7.47 -3.28 10.22
C LEU A 153 7.15 -3.54 8.73
N LEU A 154 6.24 -2.76 8.16
CA LEU A 154 5.86 -2.88 6.75
C LEU A 154 7.04 -2.59 5.82
N ASN A 155 7.80 -1.51 6.07
CA ASN A 155 8.93 -1.11 5.24
C ASN A 155 10.09 -2.12 5.29
N ARG A 156 10.33 -2.75 6.44
CA ARG A 156 11.43 -3.71 6.61
C ARG A 156 11.24 -4.97 5.77
N HIS A 157 10.00 -5.41 5.58
CA HIS A 157 9.69 -6.50 4.65
C HIS A 157 10.21 -6.19 3.24
N LEU A 158 9.86 -4.99 2.73
CA LEU A 158 10.25 -4.53 1.39
C LEU A 158 11.78 -4.45 1.22
N TRP A 159 12.51 -4.16 2.30
CA TRP A 159 13.98 -4.15 2.28
C TRP A 159 14.61 -5.53 2.12
N LYS A 160 13.97 -6.60 2.61
CA LYS A 160 14.51 -7.97 2.52
C LYS A 160 14.14 -8.65 1.21
N SER A 161 12.96 -8.35 0.65
CA SER A 161 12.39 -8.99 -0.55
C SER A 161 12.96 -8.48 -1.88
N ARG A 162 14.27 -8.16 -1.92
CA ARG A 162 14.93 -7.51 -3.05
C ARG A 162 14.87 -8.38 -4.32
N ASN A 163 13.95 -8.08 -5.22
CA ASN A 163 13.99 -8.63 -6.56
C ASN A 163 14.91 -7.77 -7.45
N LYS A 164 15.80 -8.44 -8.20
CA LYS A 164 16.70 -7.81 -9.17
C LYS A 164 16.20 -7.98 -10.61
N GLN A 165 14.94 -8.35 -10.78
CA GLN A 165 14.34 -8.47 -12.10
C GLN A 165 13.87 -7.10 -12.57
N GLU A 166 14.11 -6.85 -13.85
CA GLU A 166 13.46 -5.76 -14.55
C GLU A 166 11.96 -6.04 -14.62
N LEU A 167 11.18 -4.99 -14.40
CA LEU A 167 9.76 -5.12 -14.08
C LEU A 167 9.03 -3.87 -14.56
N ILE A 168 7.86 -4.05 -15.17
CA ILE A 168 6.92 -2.97 -15.44
C ILE A 168 5.76 -3.12 -14.46
N LEU A 169 5.46 -2.05 -13.73
CA LEU A 169 4.33 -1.96 -12.82
C LEU A 169 3.33 -0.93 -13.30
N TYR A 170 2.09 -1.16 -12.93
CA TYR A 170 0.97 -0.33 -13.32
C TYR A 170 0.21 0.15 -12.10
N ARG A 171 -0.23 1.40 -12.11
CA ARG A 171 -1.09 1.96 -11.07
C ARG A 171 -2.12 2.86 -11.72
N GLY A 172 -3.37 2.40 -11.73
CA GLY A 172 -4.50 3.29 -12.00
C GLY A 172 -4.66 4.29 -10.87
N CYS A 173 -5.20 5.47 -11.13
CA CYS A 173 -5.63 6.40 -10.10
C CYS A 173 -6.48 7.51 -10.72
N THR A 174 -7.24 8.21 -9.88
CA THR A 174 -7.79 9.51 -10.26
C THR A 174 -6.82 10.62 -9.85
N LEU A 175 -6.36 11.41 -10.82
CA LEU A 175 -5.65 12.67 -10.60
C LEU A 175 -6.58 13.85 -10.86
N THR A 176 -6.40 14.93 -10.08
CA THR A 176 -6.97 16.24 -10.42
C THR A 176 -6.20 16.86 -11.59
N THR A 177 -6.81 17.83 -12.26
CA THR A 177 -6.17 18.56 -13.36
C THR A 177 -4.87 19.23 -12.91
N GLU A 178 -4.85 19.80 -11.70
CA GLU A 178 -3.67 20.48 -11.15
C GLU A 178 -2.52 19.49 -10.96
N LEU A 179 -2.80 18.31 -10.40
CA LEU A 179 -1.77 17.30 -10.16
C LEU A 179 -1.25 16.73 -11.49
N PHE A 180 -2.11 16.57 -12.50
CA PHE A 180 -1.70 16.19 -13.84
C PHE A 180 -0.72 17.21 -14.46
N GLU A 181 -1.01 18.51 -14.37
CA GLU A 181 -0.10 19.54 -14.87
C GLU A 181 1.24 19.54 -14.11
N GLU A 182 1.26 19.27 -12.79
CA GLU A 182 2.51 19.10 -12.02
C GLU A 182 3.38 17.95 -12.58
N TYR A 183 2.79 16.81 -12.96
CA TYR A 183 3.53 15.72 -13.61
C TYR A 183 4.08 16.12 -14.97
N LYS A 184 3.32 16.89 -15.74
CA LYS A 184 3.73 17.37 -17.05
C LYS A 184 4.91 18.36 -16.95
N GLU A 185 4.88 19.25 -15.97
CA GLU A 185 6.01 20.15 -15.65
C GLU A 185 7.23 19.42 -15.07
N ALA A 186 7.01 18.22 -14.53
CA ALA A 186 8.05 17.37 -13.97
C ALA A 186 8.72 16.45 -15.01
N ILE A 187 8.30 16.47 -16.29
CA ILE A 187 8.98 15.71 -17.35
C ILE A 187 10.47 16.05 -17.34
N GLY A 188 11.29 15.01 -17.31
CA GLY A 188 12.74 15.13 -17.25
C GLY A 188 13.32 15.34 -15.84
N LYS A 189 12.50 15.31 -14.78
CA LYS A 189 12.91 15.53 -13.39
C LYS A 189 12.54 14.34 -12.49
N TRP A 190 13.16 14.31 -11.31
CA TRP A 190 12.78 13.39 -10.25
C TRP A 190 11.62 13.91 -9.39
N ILE A 191 10.71 13.01 -9.06
CA ILE A 191 9.60 13.23 -8.12
C ILE A 191 9.67 12.19 -7.01
N LYS A 192 8.90 12.39 -5.93
CA LYS A 192 8.85 11.46 -4.80
C LYS A 192 7.42 11.14 -4.40
N TRP A 193 7.12 9.86 -4.27
CA TRP A 193 5.89 9.37 -3.64
C TRP A 193 6.15 9.11 -2.16
N LEU A 194 5.56 9.93 -1.30
CA LEU A 194 5.82 9.93 0.14
C LEU A 194 5.21 8.74 0.88
N GLY A 195 4.02 8.29 0.47
CA GLY A 195 3.33 7.13 1.02
C GLY A 195 3.79 5.81 0.42
N PHE A 196 3.32 4.70 0.98
CA PHE A 196 3.46 3.40 0.32
C PHE A 196 2.58 3.40 -0.94
N SER A 197 3.08 2.78 -2.01
CA SER A 197 2.36 2.77 -3.29
C SER A 197 2.06 1.35 -3.73
N SER A 198 0.78 1.01 -3.71
CA SER A 198 0.25 -0.22 -4.29
C SER A 198 0.27 -0.10 -5.81
N THR A 199 0.85 -1.10 -6.47
CA THR A 199 0.92 -1.22 -7.93
C THR A 199 0.56 -2.65 -8.32
N SER A 200 0.25 -2.89 -9.59
CA SER A 200 -0.05 -4.21 -10.12
C SER A 200 0.95 -4.59 -11.20
N LYS A 201 1.26 -5.88 -11.31
CA LYS A 201 1.92 -6.46 -12.49
C LYS A 201 0.98 -6.56 -13.69
N SER A 202 -0.34 -6.51 -13.46
CA SER A 202 -1.36 -6.58 -14.50
C SER A 202 -1.81 -5.18 -14.92
N ARG A 203 -1.44 -4.78 -16.14
CA ARG A 203 -1.93 -3.56 -16.77
C ARG A 203 -3.46 -3.52 -16.80
N GLN A 204 -4.06 -4.63 -17.22
CA GLN A 204 -5.51 -4.77 -17.35
C GLN A 204 -6.25 -4.48 -16.05
N GLN A 205 -5.69 -4.88 -14.89
CA GLN A 205 -6.32 -4.62 -13.60
C GLN A 205 -6.14 -3.17 -13.18
N ALA A 206 -4.94 -2.61 -13.34
CA ALA A 206 -4.66 -1.23 -13.01
C ALA A 206 -5.49 -0.24 -13.86
N GLU A 207 -5.72 -0.56 -15.14
CA GLU A 207 -6.51 0.27 -16.06
C GLU A 207 -7.99 0.37 -15.69
N GLN A 208 -8.51 -0.48 -14.81
CA GLN A 208 -9.91 -0.40 -14.39
C GLN A 208 -10.18 0.82 -13.50
N PHE A 209 -9.14 1.46 -12.97
CA PHE A 209 -9.29 2.53 -11.98
C PHE A 209 -8.96 3.92 -12.52
N GLY A 210 -9.78 4.89 -12.14
CA GLY A 210 -9.55 6.33 -12.29
C GLY A 210 -9.33 6.83 -13.72
N ASN A 211 -8.85 8.07 -13.84
CA ASN A 211 -8.61 8.77 -15.11
C ASN A 211 -7.14 8.72 -15.59
N THR A 212 -6.25 8.13 -14.81
CA THR A 212 -4.81 8.09 -15.08
C THR A 212 -4.26 6.68 -14.87
N LEU A 213 -3.31 6.29 -15.72
CA LEU A 213 -2.49 5.10 -15.56
C LEU A 213 -1.01 5.50 -15.45
N PHE A 214 -0.40 5.19 -14.30
CA PHE A 214 1.05 5.20 -14.17
C PHE A 214 1.63 3.91 -14.75
N ILE A 215 2.65 4.05 -15.60
CA ILE A 215 3.43 2.97 -16.18
C ILE A 215 4.85 3.12 -15.65
N ILE A 216 5.26 2.23 -14.75
CA ILE A 216 6.47 2.38 -13.94
C ILE A 216 7.47 1.32 -14.37
N HIS A 217 8.54 1.75 -15.02
CA HIS A 217 9.66 0.88 -15.40
C HIS A 217 10.67 0.82 -14.26
N ILE A 218 10.83 -0.36 -13.67
CA ILE A 218 11.81 -0.64 -12.63
C ILE A 218 12.98 -1.37 -13.28
N SER A 219 14.12 -0.69 -13.42
CA SER A 219 15.32 -1.26 -14.04
C SER A 219 15.99 -2.32 -13.15
N ARG A 220 16.90 -3.10 -13.74
CA ARG A 220 17.74 -4.09 -13.04
C ARG A 220 18.88 -3.43 -12.23
N SER A 221 18.57 -2.40 -11.44
CA SER A 221 19.53 -1.70 -10.59
C SER A 221 19.41 -2.12 -9.11
N TYR A 222 20.46 -1.90 -8.33
CA TYR A 222 20.41 -2.18 -6.88
C TYR A 222 19.41 -1.25 -6.16
N LEU A 223 19.19 -0.04 -6.67
CA LEU A 223 18.27 0.96 -6.13
C LEU A 223 16.79 0.60 -6.42
N ALA A 224 16.54 -0.16 -7.48
CA ALA A 224 15.23 -0.68 -7.87
C ALA A 224 14.68 -1.80 -6.97
N SER A 225 15.44 -2.23 -5.96
CA SER A 225 15.11 -3.41 -5.16
C SER A 225 14.12 -3.18 -4.01
N TRP A 226 13.52 -1.99 -3.89
CA TRP A 226 12.62 -1.62 -2.79
C TRP A 226 11.14 -1.81 -3.10
N GLN A 227 10.83 -2.96 -3.68
CA GLN A 227 9.48 -3.42 -3.94
C GLN A 227 9.33 -4.85 -3.41
N SER A 228 8.10 -5.28 -3.14
CA SER A 228 7.80 -6.68 -2.88
C SER A 228 6.51 -7.07 -3.57
N ASP A 229 6.52 -8.22 -4.23
CA ASP A 229 5.30 -8.90 -4.63
C ASP A 229 4.60 -9.42 -3.37
N ILE A 230 3.45 -8.85 -3.07
CA ILE A 230 2.67 -9.16 -1.88
C ILE A 230 1.38 -9.92 -2.20
N SER A 231 1.19 -10.33 -3.46
CA SER A 231 -0.03 -10.99 -3.92
C SER A 231 -0.40 -12.22 -3.09
N SER A 232 0.58 -13.06 -2.70
CA SER A 232 0.35 -14.25 -1.88
C SER A 232 -0.07 -13.97 -0.43
N PHE A 233 0.11 -12.74 0.04
CA PHE A 233 -0.20 -12.34 1.42
C PHE A 233 -1.34 -11.32 1.49
N SER A 234 -1.67 -10.68 0.38
CA SER A 234 -2.74 -9.69 0.30
C SER A 234 -4.11 -10.33 0.54
N HIS A 235 -5.04 -9.56 1.09
CA HIS A 235 -6.47 -9.93 1.09
C HIS A 235 -7.05 -10.03 -0.34
N TYR A 236 -6.35 -9.45 -1.33
CA TYR A 236 -6.78 -9.35 -2.72
C TYR A 236 -5.68 -9.92 -3.64
N PRO A 237 -5.45 -11.25 -3.62
CA PRO A 237 -4.35 -11.87 -4.35
C PRO A 237 -4.46 -11.66 -5.87
N PHE A 238 -5.68 -11.51 -6.37
CA PHE A 238 -5.94 -11.30 -7.80
C PHE A 238 -5.43 -9.96 -8.29
N GLU A 239 -5.25 -8.94 -7.43
CA GLU A 239 -4.68 -7.63 -7.80
C GLU A 239 -3.22 -7.72 -8.30
N GLN A 240 -2.57 -8.88 -8.11
CA GLN A 240 -1.14 -9.09 -8.40
C GLN A 240 -0.28 -7.96 -7.82
N GLU A 241 -0.63 -7.57 -6.59
CA GLU A 241 -0.12 -6.36 -5.95
C GLU A 241 1.39 -6.46 -5.71
N VAL A 242 2.12 -5.47 -6.22
CA VAL A 242 3.52 -5.20 -5.86
C VAL A 242 3.52 -3.89 -5.08
N LEU A 243 4.01 -3.95 -3.84
CA LEU A 243 4.05 -2.81 -2.95
C LEU A 243 5.41 -2.11 -3.04
N LEU A 244 5.39 -0.82 -3.34
CA LEU A 244 6.57 0.05 -3.31
C LEU A 244 6.69 0.72 -1.94
N MET A 245 7.93 0.89 -1.47
CA MET A 245 8.18 1.53 -0.18
C MET A 245 7.72 3.00 -0.12
N ALA A 246 7.50 3.48 1.09
CA ALA A 246 7.25 4.89 1.34
C ALA A 246 8.48 5.75 1.04
N GLY A 247 8.26 6.89 0.38
CA GLY A 247 9.30 7.85 0.02
C GLY A 247 10.10 7.43 -1.23
N HIS A 248 9.50 6.66 -2.13
CA HIS A 248 10.17 6.21 -3.36
C HIS A 248 10.22 7.32 -4.40
N SER A 249 11.37 7.50 -5.04
CA SER A 249 11.61 8.56 -6.02
C SER A 249 11.60 8.02 -7.44
N PHE A 250 10.94 8.72 -8.37
CA PHE A 250 10.81 8.30 -9.77
C PHE A 250 11.26 9.40 -10.72
N TYR A 251 11.84 9.03 -11.83
CA TYR A 251 12.09 9.95 -12.94
C TYR A 251 10.88 9.99 -13.86
N VAL A 252 10.33 11.18 -14.12
CA VAL A 252 9.19 11.33 -15.03
C VAL A 252 9.70 11.38 -16.46
N LYS A 253 9.43 10.32 -17.23
CA LYS A 253 9.89 10.19 -18.62
C LYS A 253 8.98 10.92 -19.58
N GLN A 254 7.68 10.72 -19.45
CA GLN A 254 6.69 11.18 -20.41
C GLN A 254 5.32 11.26 -19.76
N VAL A 255 4.51 12.19 -20.24
CA VAL A 255 3.10 12.33 -19.89
C VAL A 255 2.34 12.50 -21.21
N GLU A 256 1.33 11.69 -21.43
CA GLU A 256 0.48 11.76 -22.62
C GLU A 256 -0.97 11.44 -22.28
N ARG A 257 -1.85 11.59 -23.27
CA ARG A 257 -3.25 11.20 -23.16
C ARG A 257 -3.53 10.13 -24.20
N ASP A 258 -4.06 9.01 -23.75
CA ASP A 258 -4.46 7.93 -24.64
C ASP A 258 -5.67 8.37 -25.47
N PRO A 259 -5.59 8.40 -26.82
CA PRO A 259 -6.70 8.80 -27.66
C PRO A 259 -7.92 7.86 -27.54
N GLU A 260 -7.73 6.59 -27.20
CA GLU A 260 -8.81 5.61 -27.13
C GLU A 260 -9.52 5.66 -25.78
N SER A 261 -8.79 5.45 -24.67
CA SER A 261 -9.39 5.45 -23.34
C SER A 261 -9.60 6.85 -22.75
N GLN A 262 -9.06 7.90 -23.38
CA GLN A 262 -9.02 9.28 -22.89
C GLN A 262 -8.28 9.46 -21.55
N LYS A 263 -7.65 8.40 -21.02
CA LYS A 263 -6.87 8.43 -19.78
C LYS A 263 -5.54 9.12 -19.97
N TYR A 264 -5.02 9.70 -18.89
CA TYR A 264 -3.64 10.16 -18.85
C TYR A 264 -2.70 8.98 -18.63
N LEU A 265 -1.65 8.89 -19.44
CA LEU A 265 -0.57 7.92 -19.28
C LEU A 265 0.66 8.65 -18.76
N ILE A 266 1.17 8.23 -17.61
CA ILE A 266 2.36 8.82 -16.99
C ILE A 266 3.43 7.75 -16.87
N TYR A 267 4.53 7.95 -17.59
CA TYR A 267 5.65 7.02 -17.64
C TYR A 267 6.70 7.43 -16.61
N LEU A 268 6.95 6.53 -15.66
CA LEU A 268 7.92 6.70 -14.60
C LEU A 268 9.04 5.67 -14.79
N ALA A 269 10.26 6.04 -14.40
CA ALA A 269 11.40 5.14 -14.43
C ALA A 269 12.20 5.18 -13.13
N LEU A 270 12.84 4.05 -12.82
CA LEU A 270 13.75 3.87 -11.70
C LEU A 270 15.08 3.22 -12.11
#